data_AF-A0A3S0RP38-F1
#
_entry.id   AF-A0A3S0RP38-F1
#
_cell.length_a   1.000
_cell.length_b   1.000
_cell.length_c   1.000
_cell.angle_alpha   90.00
_cell.angle_beta   90.00
_cell.angle_gamma   90.00
#
_symmetry.space_group_name_H-M   'P 1'
#
loop_
_entity.id
_entity.type
_entity.pdbx_description
1 polymer ?
#
loop_
_entity_poly.entity_id
_entity_poly.type
_entity_poly.pdbx_seq_one_letter_code
_entity_poly.pdbx_strand_id
1 'polypeptide(L)'
;MRKIEREKKTVRTMIEHYSRYKLKQKDIPEEYQRLAEYACKRLERCRFGDKKTACKKCPIHCYAPREREMIRKIMRWSGPRMLLFSPISAIRHLLNR
;
A
#
# COMPACT_ATOMS: atom_id res chain seq x y z
N MET A 1 -10.40 13.31 6.77
CA MET A 1 -9.60 12.07 6.78
C MET A 1 -8.10 12.38 6.71
N ARG A 2 -7.35 12.03 7.77
CA ARG A 2 -5.88 12.16 7.90
C ARG A 2 -5.13 11.37 6.82
N LYS A 3 -3.91 11.77 6.46
CA LYS A 3 -3.14 11.14 5.36
C LYS A 3 -2.79 9.70 5.67
N ILE A 4 -2.36 9.41 6.90
CA ILE A 4 -2.04 8.04 7.33
C ILE A 4 -3.22 7.09 7.15
N GLU A 5 -4.43 7.52 7.47
CA GLU A 5 -5.64 6.70 7.28
C GLU A 5 -5.92 6.42 5.79
N ARG A 6 -5.64 7.38 4.91
CA ARG A 6 -5.72 7.14 3.46
C ARG A 6 -4.71 6.11 3.01
N GLU A 7 -3.46 6.22 3.48
CA GLU A 7 -2.41 5.28 3.11
C GLU A 7 -2.69 3.86 3.62
N LYS A 8 -3.26 3.69 4.82
CA LYS A 8 -3.73 2.39 5.32
C LYS A 8 -4.79 1.79 4.41
N LYS A 9 -5.79 2.58 4.02
CA LYS A 9 -6.83 2.12 3.09
C LYS A 9 -6.22 1.73 1.74
N THR A 10 -5.34 2.58 1.20
CA THR A 10 -4.65 2.33 -0.07
C THR A 10 -3.86 1.03 -0.05
N VAL A 11 -3.05 0.77 0.98
CA VAL A 11 -2.23 -0.45 1.02
C VAL A 11 -3.09 -1.71 1.16
N ARG A 12 -4.18 -1.67 1.95
CA ARG A 12 -5.14 -2.77 2.06
C ARG A 12 -5.79 -3.08 0.71
N THR A 13 -6.31 -2.06 0.04
CA THR A 13 -6.91 -2.21 -1.30
C THR A 13 -5.90 -2.76 -2.31
N MET A 14 -4.64 -2.30 -2.28
CA MET A 14 -3.60 -2.86 -3.16
C MET A 14 -3.38 -4.37 -2.94
N ILE A 15 -3.38 -4.82 -1.69
CA ILE A 15 -3.17 -6.22 -1.30
C ILE A 15 -4.39 -7.09 -1.65
N GLU A 16 -5.59 -6.60 -1.36
CA GLU A 16 -6.86 -7.23 -1.74
C GLU A 16 -6.94 -7.46 -3.25
N HIS A 17 -6.67 -6.41 -4.04
CA HIS A 17 -6.66 -6.51 -5.49
C HIS A 17 -5.61 -7.49 -5.99
N TYR A 18 -4.40 -7.44 -5.42
CA TYR A 18 -3.35 -8.38 -5.81
C TYR A 18 -3.79 -9.83 -5.54
N SER A 19 -4.38 -10.09 -4.39
CA SER A 19 -4.88 -11.42 -4.02
C SER A 19 -5.99 -11.90 -4.97
N ARG A 20 -6.99 -11.05 -5.20
CA ARG A 20 -8.14 -11.40 -6.03
C ARG A 20 -7.80 -11.58 -7.50
N TYR A 21 -7.01 -10.68 -8.07
CA TYR A 21 -6.81 -10.61 -9.52
C TYR A 21 -5.49 -11.22 -9.98
N LYS A 22 -4.41 -11.10 -9.19
CA LYS A 22 -3.11 -11.70 -9.55
C LYS A 22 -2.99 -13.15 -9.06
N LEU A 23 -3.43 -13.43 -7.84
CA LEU A 23 -3.38 -14.80 -7.28
C LEU A 23 -4.65 -15.61 -7.59
N LYS A 24 -5.70 -14.96 -8.11
CA LYS A 24 -7.01 -15.58 -8.41
C LYS A 24 -7.64 -16.26 -7.19
N GLN A 25 -7.37 -15.73 -6.01
CA GLN A 25 -7.93 -16.22 -4.75
C GLN A 25 -9.25 -15.51 -4.45
N LYS A 26 -10.24 -16.24 -3.94
CA LYS A 26 -11.53 -15.65 -3.54
C LYS A 26 -11.37 -14.76 -2.32
N ASP A 27 -10.57 -15.21 -1.37
CA ASP A 27 -10.24 -14.52 -0.12
C ASP A 27 -8.75 -14.11 -0.08
N ILE A 28 -8.40 -13.18 0.81
CA ILE A 28 -7.00 -12.76 1.00
C ILE A 28 -6.26 -13.91 1.70
N PRO A 29 -5.19 -14.50 1.14
CA PRO A 29 -4.44 -15.54 1.84
C PRO A 29 -3.81 -14.99 3.13
N GLU A 30 -3.64 -15.84 4.13
CA GLU A 30 -3.18 -15.46 5.47
C GLU A 30 -1.87 -14.65 5.46
N GLU A 31 -0.92 -15.01 4.57
CA GLU A 31 0.33 -14.26 4.43
C GLU A 31 0.14 -12.80 4.00
N TYR A 32 -0.86 -12.52 3.16
CA TYR A 32 -1.18 -11.18 2.69
C TYR A 32 -2.02 -10.41 3.71
N GLN A 33 -2.85 -11.10 4.50
CA GLN A 33 -3.52 -10.50 5.66
C GLN A 33 -2.49 -10.01 6.68
N ARG A 34 -1.53 -10.87 7.05
CA ARG A 34 -0.42 -10.49 7.94
C ARG A 34 0.39 -9.33 7.38
N LEU A 35 0.66 -9.31 6.07
CA LEU A 35 1.35 -8.19 5.42
C LEU A 35 0.55 -6.88 5.51
N ALA A 36 -0.78 -6.94 5.33
CA ALA A 36 -1.65 -5.78 5.42
C ALA A 36 -1.67 -5.21 6.85
N GLU A 37 -1.81 -6.07 7.86
CA GLU A 37 -1.73 -5.67 9.26
C GLU A 37 -0.37 -5.08 9.62
N TYR A 38 0.72 -5.72 9.18
CA TYR A 38 2.07 -5.21 9.37
C TYR A 38 2.21 -3.80 8.78
N ALA A 39 1.76 -3.60 7.53
CA ALA A 39 1.79 -2.31 6.87
C ALA A 39 1.00 -1.24 7.65
N CYS A 40 -0.20 -1.58 8.13
CA CYS A 40 -1.02 -0.69 8.95
C CYS A 40 -0.34 -0.29 10.25
N LYS A 41 0.26 -1.25 10.98
CA LYS A 41 1.00 -1.00 12.23
C LYS A 41 2.21 -0.08 11.99
N ARG A 42 2.93 -0.25 10.86
CA ARG A 42 4.05 0.65 10.51
C ARG A 42 3.59 2.06 10.14
N LEU A 43 2.42 2.19 9.52
CA LEU A 43 1.82 3.50 9.20
C LEU A 43 1.32 4.23 10.46
N GLU A 44 0.74 3.51 11.43
CA GLU A 44 0.32 4.07 12.73
C GLU A 44 1.47 4.68 13.49
N ARG A 45 2.62 4.00 13.49
CA ARG A 45 3.82 4.43 14.19
C ARG A 45 4.76 5.25 13.29
N CYS A 46 4.24 5.78 12.18
CA CYS A 46 5.08 6.53 11.26
C CYS A 46 5.52 7.86 11.89
N ARG A 47 6.83 8.04 12.05
CA ARG A 47 7.41 9.27 12.60
C ARG A 47 7.07 10.55 11.83
N PHE A 48 6.73 10.41 10.54
CA PHE A 48 6.36 11.55 9.69
C PHE A 48 4.86 11.84 9.73
N GLY A 49 4.04 10.93 10.27
CA GLY A 49 2.58 11.07 10.34
C GLY A 49 1.98 11.59 9.04
N ASP A 50 1.20 12.67 9.13
CA ASP A 50 0.55 13.26 7.96
C ASP A 50 1.50 13.99 6.99
N LYS A 51 2.76 14.24 7.39
CA LYS A 51 3.81 14.77 6.51
C LYS A 51 4.54 13.67 5.74
N LYS A 52 4.17 12.39 5.92
CA LYS A 52 4.77 11.24 5.23
C LYS A 52 4.75 11.42 3.71
N THR A 53 5.88 11.16 3.05
CA THR A 53 5.94 10.99 1.59
C THR A 53 5.63 9.55 1.17
N ALA A 54 5.40 9.33 -0.12
CA ALA A 54 5.17 8.00 -0.67
C ALA A 54 6.27 7.01 -0.23
N CYS A 55 5.90 5.77 0.10
CA CYS A 55 6.86 4.76 0.61
C CYS A 55 8.10 4.57 -0.26
N LYS A 56 7.98 4.69 -1.59
CA LYS A 56 9.12 4.63 -2.53
C LYS A 56 10.15 5.76 -2.32
N LYS A 57 9.70 6.94 -1.92
CA LYS A 57 10.49 8.16 -1.69
C LYS A 57 10.72 8.45 -0.19
N CYS A 58 10.41 7.48 0.67
CA CYS A 58 10.54 7.67 2.12
C CYS A 58 12.02 7.59 2.52
N PRO A 59 12.54 8.55 3.31
CA PRO A 59 13.97 8.61 3.65
C PRO A 59 14.41 7.51 4.63
N ILE A 60 13.46 6.81 5.28
CA ILE A 60 13.74 5.72 6.21
C ILE A 60 13.28 4.37 5.65
N HIS A 61 14.01 3.32 6.01
CA HIS A 61 13.60 1.93 5.77
C HIS A 61 12.82 1.41 6.97
N CYS A 62 11.50 1.38 6.85
CA CYS A 62 10.63 0.89 7.92
C CYS A 62 10.13 -0.54 7.71
N TYR A 63 10.26 -1.16 6.55
CA TYR A 63 9.84 -2.57 6.39
C TYR A 63 11.01 -3.50 6.64
N ALA A 64 10.76 -4.61 7.32
CA ALA A 64 11.70 -5.73 7.37
C ALA A 64 11.91 -6.33 5.96
N PRO A 65 13.06 -6.97 5.68
CA PRO A 65 13.44 -7.34 4.32
C PRO A 65 12.39 -8.16 3.57
N ARG A 66 11.83 -9.19 4.22
CA ARG A 66 10.80 -10.07 3.64
C ARG A 66 9.52 -9.32 3.28
N GLU A 67 8.95 -8.58 4.21
CA GLU A 67 7.73 -7.79 4.00
C GLU A 67 7.95 -6.69 2.97
N ARG A 68 9.17 -6.12 2.93
CA ARG A 68 9.57 -5.10 1.94
C ARG A 68 9.54 -5.65 0.53
N GLU A 69 10.04 -6.87 0.32
CA GLU A 69 9.99 -7.52 -1.00
C GLU A 69 8.55 -7.82 -1.43
N MET A 70 7.76 -8.40 -0.52
CA MET A 70 6.35 -8.69 -0.78
C MET A 70 5.57 -7.43 -1.15
N ILE A 71 5.66 -6.37 -0.35
CA ILE A 71 4.92 -5.13 -0.61
C ILE A 71 5.39 -4.44 -1.89
N ARG A 72 6.69 -4.53 -2.25
CA ARG A 72 7.19 -3.99 -3.53
C ARG A 72 6.62 -4.75 -4.73
N LYS A 73 6.48 -6.07 -4.65
CA LYS A 73 5.83 -6.89 -5.68
C LYS A 73 4.39 -6.45 -5.89
N ILE A 74 3.66 -6.25 -4.80
CA ILE A 74 2.27 -5.78 -4.81
C ILE A 74 2.18 -4.36 -5.36
N MET A 75 2.96 -3.41 -4.86
CA MET A 75 2.96 -2.03 -5.35
C MET A 75 3.31 -1.93 -6.84
N ARG A 76 4.26 -2.73 -7.34
CA ARG A 76 4.63 -2.76 -8.76
C ARG A 76 3.47 -3.27 -9.63
N TRP A 77 2.73 -4.26 -9.14
CA TRP A 77 1.61 -4.83 -9.89
C TRP A 77 0.33 -3.98 -9.76
N SER A 78 -0.06 -3.63 -8.55
CA SER A 78 -1.29 -2.89 -8.24
C SER A 78 -1.17 -1.40 -8.58
N GLY A 79 0.01 -0.78 -8.46
CA GLY A 79 0.21 0.67 -8.61
C GLY A 79 -0.32 1.26 -9.93
N PRO A 80 0.12 0.79 -11.10
CA PRO A 80 -0.41 1.27 -12.39
C PRO A 80 -1.90 0.97 -12.58
N ARG A 81 -2.36 -0.15 -12.00
CA ARG A 81 -3.74 -0.63 -12.12
C ARG A 81 -4.70 0.15 -11.23
N MET A 82 -4.23 0.74 -10.12
CA MET A 82 -5.04 1.59 -9.26
C MET A 82 -5.64 2.80 -9.97
N LEU A 83 -5.02 3.26 -11.08
CA LEU A 83 -5.56 4.34 -11.91
C LEU A 83 -6.92 3.99 -12.52
N LEU A 84 -7.16 2.70 -12.80
CA LEU A 84 -8.40 2.20 -13.37
C LEU A 84 -9.52 2.00 -12.32
N PHE A 85 -9.15 1.85 -11.04
CA PHE A 85 -10.09 1.48 -9.98
C PHE A 85 -10.42 2.62 -9.00
N SER A 86 -9.61 3.69 -8.96
CA SER A 86 -9.89 4.87 -8.13
C SER A 86 -9.48 6.16 -8.85
N PRO A 87 -10.28 6.66 -9.81
CA PRO A 87 -9.90 7.76 -10.70
C PRO A 87 -9.53 9.05 -9.95
N ILE A 88 -10.15 9.32 -8.80
CA ILE A 88 -9.89 10.55 -8.02
C ILE A 88 -8.57 10.46 -7.23
N SER A 89 -8.19 9.29 -6.73
CA SER A 89 -6.91 9.10 -6.01
C SER A 89 -5.72 9.05 -6.98
N ALA A 90 -5.95 8.48 -8.16
CA ALA A 90 -5.05 8.41 -9.29
C ALA A 90 -4.60 9.80 -9.77
N ILE A 91 -5.56 10.68 -10.04
CA ILE A 91 -5.31 12.07 -10.47
C ILE A 91 -4.52 12.83 -9.40
N ARG A 92 -4.90 12.71 -8.13
CA ARG A 92 -4.19 13.38 -7.03
C ARG A 92 -2.75 12.86 -6.84
N HIS A 93 -2.47 11.59 -7.20
CA HIS A 93 -1.12 11.02 -7.14
C HIS A 93 -0.24 11.42 -8.35
N LEU A 94 -0.86 11.67 -9.50
CA LEU A 94 -0.19 12.19 -10.69
C LEU A 94 0.15 13.69 -10.56
N LEU A 95 -0.71 14.47 -9.91
CA LEU A 95 -0.52 15.92 -9.71
C LEU A 95 0.41 16.28 -8.54
N ASN A 96 0.57 15.39 -7.54
CA ASN A 96 1.51 15.58 -6.41
C ASN A 96 2.80 14.75 -6.58
N ARG A 97 3.32 14.66 -7.80
CA ARG A 97 4.52 13.87 -8.09
C ARG A 97 5.79 14.51 -7.55
#